data_AF-A0A212CXD9-F1
#
_entry.id   AF-A0A212CXD9-F1
#
_cell.length_a   1.000
_cell.length_b   1.000
_cell.length_c   1.000
_cell.angle_alpha   90.00
_cell.angle_beta   90.00
_cell.angle_gamma   90.00
#
_symmetry.space_group_name_H-M   'P 1'
#
loop_
_entity.id
_entity.type
_entity.pdbx_description
1 polymer ?
#
loop_
_entity_poly.entity_id
_entity_poly.type
_entity_poly.pdbx_seq_one_letter_code
_entity_poly.pdbx_strand_id
1 'polypeptide(L)'
;LLNEKDVIYWNTWRKNGKDPNVHEGEVTRIRTSEGKWLASTILRIENINTRNLNFAYNCTAVNQGGIDTKSFLLLVEEDMVDIPGHVFTRGMIVAVVISVVAVCLV
;
A
#
# COMPACT_ATOMS: atom_id res chain seq x y z
N LEU A 1 -3.02 -1.02 19.70
CA LEU A 1 -3.71 -1.73 20.81
C LEU A 1 -5.00 -1.01 21.06
N LEU A 2 -6.12 -1.71 21.03
CA LEU A 2 -7.46 -1.14 21.19
C LEU A 2 -8.10 -1.80 22.40
N ASN A 3 -8.81 -1.06 23.23
CA ASN A 3 -9.62 -1.62 24.31
C ASN A 3 -10.92 -2.21 23.77
N GLU A 4 -11.63 -2.96 24.61
CA GLU A 4 -12.90 -3.63 24.26
C GLU A 4 -13.97 -2.67 23.71
N LYS A 5 -14.00 -1.43 24.22
CA LYS A 5 -14.95 -0.38 23.83
C LYS A 5 -14.46 0.56 22.74
N ASP A 6 -13.22 0.38 22.28
CA ASP A 6 -12.65 1.26 21.27
C ASP A 6 -13.21 0.92 19.88
N VAL A 7 -13.26 1.94 19.03
CA VAL A 7 -13.89 1.87 17.70
C VAL A 7 -12.80 1.98 16.64
N ILE A 8 -12.89 1.12 15.63
CA ILE A 8 -12.07 1.19 14.42
C ILE A 8 -13.01 1.23 13.23
N TYR A 9 -12.80 2.16 12.30
CA TYR A 9 -13.64 2.31 11.12
C TYR A 9 -12.89 2.92 9.95
N TRP A 10 -13.42 2.73 8.74
CA TRP A 10 -12.95 3.35 7.52
C TRP A 10 -13.71 4.64 7.21
N ASN A 11 -13.00 5.75 7.13
CA ASN A 11 -13.54 6.99 6.59
C ASN A 11 -13.38 6.99 5.06
N THR A 12 -14.49 6.74 4.38
CA THR A 12 -14.60 6.65 2.92
C THR A 12 -15.40 7.79 2.30
N TRP A 13 -15.76 8.81 3.10
CA TRP A 13 -16.64 9.89 2.66
C TRP A 13 -15.96 10.79 1.63
N ARG A 14 -16.65 11.03 0.50
CA ARG A 14 -16.22 11.97 -0.54
C ARG A 14 -17.19 13.12 -0.65
N LYS A 15 -16.75 14.23 -1.27
CA LYS A 15 -17.61 15.38 -1.59
C LYS A 15 -18.86 14.98 -2.39
N ASN A 16 -18.76 13.93 -3.21
CA ASN A 16 -19.85 13.43 -4.06
C ASN A 16 -20.65 12.27 -3.43
N GLY A 17 -20.46 12.00 -2.13
CA GLY A 17 -21.12 10.90 -1.41
C GLY A 17 -20.27 9.63 -1.31
N LYS A 18 -20.89 8.53 -0.85
CA LYS A 18 -20.24 7.22 -0.70
C LYS A 18 -20.13 6.52 -2.05
N ASP A 19 -18.95 5.99 -2.36
CA ASP A 19 -18.74 5.19 -3.58
C ASP A 19 -19.45 3.83 -3.43
N PRO A 20 -20.33 3.43 -4.37
CA PRO A 20 -21.09 2.19 -4.26
C PRO A 20 -20.21 0.93 -4.31
N ASN A 21 -18.98 1.02 -4.83
CA ASN A 21 -18.08 -0.12 -4.95
C ASN A 21 -17.12 -0.24 -3.75
N VAL A 22 -17.23 0.66 -2.76
CA VAL A 22 -16.36 0.70 -1.58
C VAL A 22 -17.15 0.22 -0.36
N HIS A 23 -16.75 -0.93 0.16
CA HIS A 23 -17.45 -1.63 1.23
C HIS A 23 -16.52 -1.83 2.42
N GLU A 24 -16.95 -1.34 3.58
CA GLU A 24 -16.32 -1.66 4.85
C GLU A 24 -16.79 -3.04 5.32
N GLY A 25 -15.83 -3.90 5.63
CA GLY A 25 -16.08 -5.23 6.18
C GLY A 25 -16.39 -5.18 7.67
N GLU A 26 -16.79 -6.33 8.21
CA GLU A 26 -17.08 -6.45 9.64
C GLU A 26 -15.81 -6.31 10.49
N VAL A 27 -15.95 -5.65 11.64
CA VAL A 27 -14.86 -5.48 12.59
C VAL A 27 -14.66 -6.80 13.35
N THR A 28 -13.48 -7.39 13.20
CA THR A 28 -13.06 -8.56 13.97
C THR A 28 -12.30 -8.12 15.22
N ARG A 29 -12.54 -8.77 16.35
CA ARG A 29 -11.83 -8.51 17.62
C ARG A 29 -11.28 -9.82 18.18
N ILE A 30 -10.02 -9.80 18.56
CA ILE A 30 -9.31 -10.97 19.09
C ILE A 30 -8.58 -10.55 20.36
N ARG A 31 -8.72 -11.35 21.41
CA ARG A 31 -7.94 -11.19 22.64
C ARG A 31 -6.68 -12.04 22.54
N THR A 32 -5.52 -11.44 22.74
CA THR A 32 -4.24 -12.15 22.74
C THR A 32 -4.06 -12.91 24.06
N SER A 33 -3.14 -13.88 24.07
CA SER A 33 -2.76 -14.62 25.28
C SER A 33 -2.21 -13.73 26.40
N GLU A 34 -1.63 -12.57 26.05
CA GLU A 34 -1.18 -11.53 26.98
C GLU A 34 -2.32 -10.69 27.58
N GLY A 35 -3.57 -10.98 27.21
CA GLY A 35 -4.75 -10.26 27.68
C GLY A 35 -5.01 -8.94 26.94
N LYS A 36 -4.24 -8.62 25.89
CA LYS A 36 -4.42 -7.42 25.06
C LYS A 36 -5.51 -7.64 24.00
N TRP A 37 -6.19 -6.57 23.64
CA TRP A 37 -7.22 -6.59 22.59
C TRP A 37 -6.65 -6.07 21.27
N LEU A 38 -6.91 -6.82 20.20
CA LEU A 38 -6.64 -6.47 18.82
C LEU A 38 -7.97 -6.34 18.08
N ALA A 39 -8.09 -5.33 17.24
CA ALA A 39 -9.21 -5.19 16.33
C ALA A 39 -8.69 -5.00 14.91
N SER A 40 -9.41 -5.56 13.94
CA SER A 40 -9.12 -5.42 12.52
C SER A 40 -10.41 -5.18 11.75
N THR A 41 -10.30 -4.39 10.68
CA THR A 41 -11.37 -4.16 9.71
C THR A 41 -10.73 -4.11 8.33
N ILE A 42 -11.46 -4.59 7.32
CA ILE A 42 -11.00 -4.64 5.93
C ILE A 42 -11.84 -3.67 5.12
N LEU A 43 -11.20 -2.88 4.26
CA LEU A 43 -11.90 -2.15 3.22
C LEU A 43 -11.82 -2.92 1.91
N ARG A 44 -12.97 -3.33 1.39
CA ARG A 44 -13.08 -4.00 0.10
C ARG A 44 -13.49 -2.98 -0.96
N ILE A 45 -12.66 -2.84 -1.99
CA ILE A 45 -12.93 -1.99 -3.14
C ILE A 45 -13.12 -2.90 -4.35
N GLU A 46 -14.35 -2.96 -4.86
CA GLU A 46 -14.70 -3.74 -6.04
C GLU A 46 -14.57 -2.88 -7.31
N ASN A 47 -14.40 -3.53 -8.48
CA ASN A 47 -14.43 -2.86 -9.79
C ASN A 47 -13.60 -1.55 -9.84
N ILE A 48 -12.32 -1.67 -9.44
CA ILE A 48 -11.38 -0.54 -9.32
C ILE A 48 -11.33 0.23 -10.65
N ASN A 49 -11.52 1.55 -10.56
CA ASN A 49 -11.41 2.47 -11.68
C ASN A 49 -10.57 3.70 -11.31
N THR A 50 -10.38 4.61 -12.26
CA THR A 50 -9.54 5.82 -12.07
C THR A 50 -9.98 6.72 -10.92
N ARG A 51 -11.27 6.69 -10.53
CA ARG A 51 -11.76 7.46 -9.38
C ARG A 51 -11.33 6.86 -8.05
N ASN A 52 -10.97 5.58 -8.01
CA ASN A 52 -10.53 4.90 -6.79
C ASN A 52 -9.04 5.18 -6.50
N LEU A 53 -8.28 5.58 -7.52
CA LEU A 53 -6.87 5.93 -7.44
C LEU A 53 -6.65 7.33 -6.86
N ASN A 54 -5.45 7.58 -6.35
CA ASN A 54 -5.04 8.89 -5.81
C ASN A 54 -6.00 9.46 -4.75
N PHE A 55 -6.80 8.58 -4.12
CA PHE A 55 -7.70 8.89 -3.02
C PHE A 55 -7.18 8.25 -1.73
N ALA A 56 -7.09 9.05 -0.66
CA ALA A 56 -6.67 8.59 0.65
C ALA A 56 -7.83 7.90 1.38
N TYR A 57 -7.77 6.57 1.49
CA TYR A 57 -8.67 5.78 2.32
C TYR A 57 -8.13 5.77 3.75
N ASN A 58 -8.87 6.36 4.68
CA ASN A 58 -8.41 6.56 6.05
C ASN A 58 -9.02 5.50 6.96
N CYS A 59 -8.20 4.71 7.63
CA CYS A 59 -8.60 3.86 8.74
C CYS A 59 -8.34 4.61 10.04
N THR A 60 -9.40 4.85 10.81
CA THR A 60 -9.34 5.63 12.05
C THR A 60 -9.67 4.74 13.22
N ALA A 61 -8.83 4.82 14.25
CA ALA A 61 -9.01 4.15 15.53
C ALA A 61 -9.25 5.20 16.62
N VAL A 62 -10.34 5.06 17.35
CA VAL A 62 -10.78 6.02 18.38
C VAL A 62 -10.87 5.32 19.72
N ASN A 63 -10.19 5.89 20.71
CA ASN A 63 -10.25 5.45 22.09
C ASN A 63 -10.42 6.64 23.04
N GLN A 64 -10.50 6.38 24.35
CA GLN A 64 -10.61 7.46 25.35
C GLN A 64 -9.39 8.39 25.40
N GLY A 65 -8.22 7.91 24.99
CA GLY A 65 -6.96 8.66 24.99
C GLY A 65 -6.73 9.50 23.74
N GLY A 66 -7.51 9.30 22.66
CA GLY A 66 -7.38 10.05 21.43
C GLY A 66 -7.80 9.29 20.17
N ILE A 67 -7.40 9.85 19.04
CA ILE A 67 -7.72 9.38 17.71
C ILE A 67 -6.40 9.14 16.97
N ASP A 68 -6.24 7.95 16.40
CA ASP A 68 -5.16 7.64 15.48
C ASP A 68 -5.73 7.35 14.09
N THR A 69 -5.07 7.81 13.03
CA THR A 69 -5.55 7.63 11.65
C THR A 69 -4.40 7.25 10.74
N LYS A 70 -4.63 6.20 9.94
CA LYS A 70 -3.72 5.77 8.89
C LYS A 70 -4.39 5.88 7.52
N SER A 71 -3.65 6.41 6.56
CA SER A 71 -4.12 6.62 5.20
C SER A 71 -3.48 5.62 4.24
N PHE A 72 -4.29 5.07 3.36
CA PHE A 72 -3.88 4.16 2.29
C PHE A 72 -4.23 4.79 0.94
N LEU A 73 -3.28 4.77 0.01
CA LEU A 73 -3.43 5.34 -1.33
C LEU A 73 -3.32 4.21 -2.36
N LEU A 74 -4.31 4.12 -3.25
CA LEU A 74 -4.22 3.23 -4.39
C LEU A 74 -3.51 3.96 -5.53
N LEU A 75 -2.42 3.36 -6.02
CA LEU A 75 -1.65 3.82 -7.16
C LEU A 75 -1.78 2.79 -8.28
N VAL A 76 -1.62 3.25 -9.52
CA VAL A 76 -1.43 2.33 -10.64
C VAL A 76 -0.04 1.76 -10.50
N GLU A 77 0.07 0.43 -10.59
CA GLU A 77 1.33 -0.21 -10.90
C GLU A 77 1.65 0.17 -12.33
N GLU A 78 2.45 1.22 -12.53
CA GLU A 78 3.17 1.36 -13.78
C GLU A 78 4.11 0.17 -13.81
N ASP A 79 4.09 -0.61 -14.91
CA ASP A 79 5.13 -1.59 -15.20
C ASP A 79 6.46 -0.85 -15.08
N MET A 80 7.08 -0.89 -13.90
CA MET A 80 8.49 -0.66 -13.75
C MET A 80 9.07 -1.84 -14.49
N VAL A 81 9.24 -1.65 -15.79
CA VAL A 81 10.04 -2.51 -16.62
C VAL A 81 11.40 -2.49 -15.94
N ASP A 82 11.65 -3.50 -15.10
CA ASP A 82 12.99 -3.88 -14.70
C ASP A 82 13.85 -3.70 -15.93
N ILE A 83 14.87 -2.84 -15.83
CA ILE A 83 15.73 -2.42 -16.96
C ILE A 83 15.88 -3.64 -17.86
N PRO A 84 15.32 -3.62 -19.08
CA PRO A 84 15.14 -4.84 -19.83
C PRO A 84 16.47 -5.57 -19.90
N GLY A 85 16.51 -6.87 -19.57
CA GLY A 85 17.78 -7.59 -19.41
C GLY A 85 18.74 -7.37 -20.59
N HIS A 86 18.21 -7.18 -21.80
CA HIS A 86 18.97 -6.84 -23.00
C HIS A 86 19.78 -5.53 -22.90
N VAL A 87 19.27 -4.50 -22.23
CA VAL A 87 19.98 -3.22 -22.01
C VAL A 87 21.12 -3.40 -21.02
N PHE A 88 20.88 -4.14 -19.93
CA PHE A 88 21.88 -4.42 -18.90
C PHE A 88 23.02 -5.29 -19.45
N THR A 89 22.70 -6.38 -20.16
CA THR A 89 23.69 -7.27 -20.77
C THR A 89 24.52 -6.53 -21.83
N ARG A 90 23.90 -5.66 -22.63
CA ARG A 90 24.62 -4.87 -23.64
C ARG A 90 25.60 -3.88 -23.01
N GLY A 91 25.20 -3.21 -21.92
CA GLY A 91 26.10 -2.33 -21.16
C GLY A 91 27.29 -3.09 -20.57
N MET A 92 27.05 -4.28 -20.02
CA MET A 92 28.08 -5.14 -19.44
C MET A 92 29.11 -5.60 -20.49
N ILE A 93 28.65 -6.02 -21.67
CA ILE A 93 29.54 -6.45 -22.77
C ILE A 93 30.43 -5.29 -23.24
N VAL A 94 29.87 -4.09 -23.42
CA VAL A 94 30.63 -2.92 -23.87
C VAL A 94 31.74 -2.56 -22.88
N ALA A 95 31.44 -2.58 -21.58
CA ALA A 95 32.44 -2.29 -20.54
C ALA A 95 33.61 -3.29 -20.58
N VAL A 96 33.33 -4.60 -20.69
CA VAL A 96 34.37 -5.64 -20.77
C VAL A 96 35.25 -5.45 -22.00
N VAL A 97 34.65 -5.18 -23.18
CA VAL A 97 35.42 -4.98 -24.42
C VAL A 97 36.34 -3.76 -24.31
N ILE A 98 35.84 -2.64 -23.75
CA ILE A 98 36.65 -1.43 -23.56
C ILE A 98 37.82 -1.70 -22.60
N SER A 99 37.59 -2.44 -21.51
CA SER A 99 38.66 -2.80 -20.56
C SER A 99 39.72 -3.69 -21.20
N VAL A 100 39.34 -4.67 -22.02
CA VAL A 100 40.30 -5.53 -22.74
C VAL A 100 41.14 -4.70 -23.71
N VAL A 101 40.50 -3.82 -24.49
CA VAL A 101 41.21 -2.94 -25.43
C VAL A 101 42.18 -2.01 -24.69
N ALA A 102 41.76 -1.42 -23.56
CA ALA A 102 42.62 -0.56 -22.76
C ALA A 102 43.85 -1.29 -22.22
N VAL A 103 43.70 -2.54 -21.74
CA VAL A 103 44.82 -3.36 -21.26
C VAL A 103 45.78 -3.74 -22.38
N CYS A 104 45.27 -4.04 -23.58
CA CYS A 104 46.12 -4.39 -24.74
C CYS A 104 46.88 -3.20 -25.35
N LEU A 105 46.51 -1.96 -25.02
CA LEU A 105 47.14 -0.73 -25.53
C LEU A 105 48.19 -0.13 -24.58
N VAL A 106 48.40 -0.75 -23.41
CA VAL A 106 49.48 -0.45 -22.45
C VAL A 106 50.65 -1.40 -22.68
#